data_AF-A0A3M2MEA8-F1
#
_entry.id   AF-A0A3M2MEA8-F1
#
_cell.length_a   1.000
_cell.length_b   1.000
_cell.length_c   1.000
_cell.angle_alpha   90.00
_cell.angle_beta   90.00
_cell.angle_gamma   90.00
#
_symmetry.space_group_name_H-M   'P 1'
#
loop_
_entity.id
_entity.type
_entity.pdbx_description
1 polymer ?
#
loop_
_entity_poly.entity_id
_entity_poly.type
_entity_poly.pdbx_seq_one_letter_code
_entity_poly.pdbx_strand_id
1 'polypeptide(L)'
;MAAAGPDLKIDWARMPTYNTIMAVAAGAGLLLVVGLGRRLLHPEGRVETSGWALAFGGLGLILTLTGLHMTLTWPLAGQGFPFDNVIFGEPSLAFGVLLLMASLFLWKRGEVLDEAGPGRVGLVSRLSGPTSIFVFGMGLACFGIAAAGWKYQLFAAPPQEPISGKFADQKWLEATFISGLYVLVGIGAVLFPFALRTPSGWIVKVIGIVWAVSGVLFLLFGALNYFTHIGLIINTS
;
A
#
# COMPACT_ATOMS: atom_id res chain seq x y z
N MET A 1 42.06 10.19 -1.36
CA MET A 1 41.26 10.66 -2.51
C MET A 1 40.57 9.44 -3.09
N ALA A 2 39.31 9.20 -2.71
CA ALA A 2 38.51 8.12 -3.28
C ALA A 2 38.04 8.55 -4.67
N ALA A 3 38.33 7.74 -5.68
CA ALA A 3 37.91 7.98 -7.05
C ALA A 3 36.37 8.06 -7.10
N ALA A 4 35.86 9.16 -7.65
CA ALA A 4 34.45 9.27 -8.02
C ALA A 4 34.13 8.11 -8.96
N GLY A 5 33.25 7.20 -8.52
CA GLY A 5 32.68 6.19 -9.40
C GLY A 5 31.98 6.87 -10.59
N PRO A 6 31.82 6.20 -11.74
CA PRO A 6 31.22 6.80 -12.92
C PRO A 6 29.84 7.36 -12.57
N ASP A 7 29.60 8.63 -12.93
CA ASP A 7 28.31 9.30 -12.76
C ASP A 7 27.21 8.42 -13.36
N LEU A 8 26.36 7.86 -12.49
CA LEU A 8 25.23 7.04 -12.90
C LEU A 8 24.27 7.91 -13.72
N LYS A 9 24.30 7.77 -15.04
CA LYS A 9 23.34 8.41 -15.95
C LYS A 9 22.16 7.48 -16.20
N ILE A 10 20.96 7.92 -15.83
CA ILE A 10 19.72 7.15 -15.93
C ILE A 10 18.91 7.70 -17.11
N ASP A 11 18.54 6.85 -18.07
CA ASP A 11 17.59 7.22 -19.12
C ASP A 11 16.16 7.23 -18.56
N TRP A 12 15.78 8.37 -17.98
CA TRP A 12 14.47 8.58 -17.37
C TRP A 12 13.30 8.45 -18.36
N ALA A 13 13.54 8.63 -19.67
CA ALA A 13 12.52 8.42 -20.68
C ALA A 13 12.12 6.94 -20.82
N ARG A 14 12.96 6.02 -20.34
CA ARG A 14 12.74 4.56 -20.37
C ARG A 14 12.58 3.94 -18.98
N MET A 15 12.42 4.76 -17.93
CA MET A 15 12.22 4.30 -16.55
C MET A 15 11.07 5.03 -15.83
N PRO A 16 9.84 5.00 -16.37
CA PRO A 16 8.71 5.57 -15.65
C PRO A 16 8.42 4.77 -14.38
N THR A 17 8.37 5.45 -13.23
CA THR A 17 8.00 4.88 -11.94
C THR A 17 6.90 5.73 -11.28
N TYR A 18 5.98 5.07 -10.57
CA TYR A 18 4.84 5.73 -9.92
C TYR A 18 4.85 5.56 -8.40
N ASN A 19 5.95 5.05 -7.84
CA ASN A 19 6.05 4.64 -6.44
C ASN A 19 5.76 5.79 -5.46
N THR A 20 6.02 7.05 -5.85
CA THR A 20 5.69 8.25 -5.06
C THR A 20 4.20 8.37 -4.78
N ILE A 21 3.37 8.52 -5.84
CA ILE A 21 1.92 8.67 -5.70
C ILE A 21 1.26 7.38 -5.21
N MET A 22 1.79 6.21 -5.61
CA MET A 22 1.32 4.91 -5.12
C MET A 22 1.48 4.80 -3.60
N ALA A 23 2.65 5.14 -3.04
CA ALA A 23 2.89 5.08 -1.61
C ALA A 23 1.97 6.02 -0.82
N VAL A 24 1.77 7.25 -1.30
CA VAL A 24 0.83 8.21 -0.69
C VAL A 24 -0.60 7.64 -0.72
N ALA A 25 -1.04 7.14 -1.87
CA ALA A 25 -2.40 6.63 -2.03
C ALA A 25 -2.63 5.34 -1.22
N ALA A 26 -1.66 4.44 -1.17
CA ALA A 26 -1.70 3.22 -0.36
C ALA A 26 -1.75 3.54 1.13
N GLY A 27 -0.91 4.48 1.59
CA GLY A 27 -0.91 4.97 2.96
C GLY A 27 -2.26 5.56 3.38
N ALA A 28 -2.78 6.49 2.58
CA ALA A 28 -4.11 7.08 2.80
C ALA A 28 -5.22 6.01 2.78
N GLY A 29 -5.17 5.08 1.84
CA GLY A 29 -6.13 3.99 1.71
C GLY A 29 -6.18 3.10 2.97
N LEU A 30 -5.01 2.70 3.49
CA LEU A 30 -4.92 1.89 4.72
C LEU A 30 -5.50 2.64 5.93
N LEU A 31 -5.19 3.93 6.08
CA LEU A 31 -5.74 4.76 7.15
C LEU A 31 -7.26 4.88 7.06
N LEU A 32 -7.80 5.04 5.84
CA LEU A 32 -9.23 5.11 5.61
C LEU A 32 -9.92 3.77 5.86
N VAL A 33 -9.32 2.63 5.47
CA VAL A 33 -9.84 1.30 5.80
C VAL A 33 -9.93 1.12 7.32
N VAL A 34 -8.89 1.51 8.06
CA VAL A 34 -8.92 1.48 9.53
C VAL A 34 -9.98 2.43 10.09
N GLY A 35 -10.08 3.65 9.55
CA GLY A 35 -11.07 4.64 9.95
C GLY A 35 -12.50 4.14 9.75
N LEU A 36 -12.80 3.57 8.59
CA LEU A 36 -14.11 2.96 8.30
C LEU A 36 -14.37 1.78 9.23
N GLY A 37 -13.38 0.89 9.42
CA GLY A 37 -13.50 -0.25 10.34
C GLY A 37 -13.88 0.19 11.76
N ARG A 38 -13.24 1.23 12.30
CA ARG A 38 -13.61 1.81 13.61
C ARG A 38 -15.05 2.32 13.60
N ARG A 39 -15.45 3.06 12.57
CA ARG A 39 -16.82 3.59 12.45
C ARG A 39 -17.88 2.50 12.38
N LEU A 40 -17.59 1.38 11.69
CA LEU A 40 -18.50 0.24 11.62
C LEU A 40 -18.67 -0.48 12.95
N LEU A 41 -17.63 -0.48 13.79
CA LEU A 41 -17.65 -1.11 15.11
C LEU A 41 -18.31 -0.24 16.19
N HIS A 42 -18.55 1.05 15.92
CA HIS A 42 -19.26 1.94 16.83
C HIS A 42 -20.78 1.93 16.53
N PRO A 43 -21.64 1.48 17.47
CA PRO A 43 -23.07 1.25 17.22
C PRO A 43 -23.90 2.51 16.95
N GLU A 44 -23.47 3.66 17.48
CA GLU A 44 -24.32 4.85 17.60
C GLU A 44 -24.10 5.90 16.49
N GLY A 45 -23.07 5.72 15.65
CA GLY A 45 -22.74 6.68 14.59
C GLY A 45 -23.39 6.34 13.25
N ARG A 46 -23.97 7.33 12.56
CA ARG A 46 -24.21 7.23 11.10
C ARG A 46 -22.87 7.19 10.38
N VAL A 47 -22.77 6.39 9.32
CA VAL A 47 -21.59 6.35 8.46
C VAL A 47 -21.93 7.12 7.21
N GLU A 48 -21.38 8.33 7.04
CA GLU A 48 -21.60 9.09 5.80
C GLU A 48 -20.90 8.42 4.62
N THR A 49 -21.59 7.48 3.97
CA THR A 49 -21.00 6.56 2.99
C THR A 49 -20.53 7.26 1.73
N SER A 50 -21.13 8.40 1.38
CA SER A 50 -20.77 9.19 0.18
C SER A 50 -19.33 9.70 0.28
N GLY A 51 -18.92 10.20 1.46
CA GLY A 51 -17.56 10.69 1.69
C GLY A 51 -16.51 9.57 1.59
N TRP A 52 -16.83 8.40 2.16
CA TRP A 52 -15.96 7.22 2.05
C TRP A 52 -15.88 6.69 0.62
N ALA A 53 -17.00 6.67 -0.10
CA ALA A 53 -17.04 6.26 -1.50
C ALA A 53 -16.17 7.18 -2.37
N LEU A 54 -16.30 8.50 -2.21
CA LEU A 54 -15.47 9.46 -2.95
C LEU A 54 -13.97 9.23 -2.70
N ALA A 55 -13.59 9.07 -1.43
CA ALA A 55 -12.19 8.88 -1.04
C ALA A 55 -11.62 7.54 -1.58
N PHE A 56 -12.32 6.43 -1.37
CA PHE A 56 -11.90 5.13 -1.89
C PHE A 56 -11.92 5.06 -3.41
N GLY A 57 -12.88 5.73 -4.06
CA GLY A 57 -12.95 5.84 -5.52
C GLY A 57 -11.72 6.53 -6.09
N GLY A 58 -11.39 7.72 -5.55
CA GLY A 58 -10.22 8.49 -5.99
C GLY A 58 -8.90 7.74 -5.78
N LEU A 59 -8.66 7.24 -4.57
CA LEU A 59 -7.44 6.50 -4.24
C LEU A 59 -7.36 5.18 -5.01
N GLY A 60 -8.49 4.47 -5.13
CA GLY A 60 -8.61 3.22 -5.85
C GLY A 60 -8.31 3.38 -7.34
N LEU A 61 -8.78 4.46 -7.97
CA LEU A 61 -8.47 4.77 -9.37
C LEU A 61 -6.97 5.01 -9.57
N ILE A 62 -6.35 5.84 -8.72
CA ILE A 62 -4.91 6.13 -8.78
C ILE A 62 -4.11 4.83 -8.70
N LEU A 63 -4.36 4.02 -7.68
CA LEU A 63 -3.64 2.76 -7.44
C LEU A 63 -3.89 1.72 -8.53
N THR A 64 -5.13 1.60 -9.01
CA THR A 64 -5.50 0.66 -10.07
C THR A 64 -4.82 1.04 -11.38
N LEU A 65 -4.90 2.30 -11.82
CA LEU A 65 -4.34 2.72 -13.10
C LEU A 65 -2.81 2.64 -13.12
N THR A 66 -2.17 3.17 -12.08
CA THR A 66 -0.70 3.13 -11.96
C THR A 66 -0.19 1.71 -11.77
N GLY A 67 -0.87 0.91 -10.94
CA GLY A 67 -0.53 -0.49 -10.69
C GLY A 67 -0.74 -1.38 -11.91
N LEU A 68 -1.85 -1.20 -12.63
CA LEU A 68 -2.15 -1.90 -13.88
C LEU A 68 -1.09 -1.59 -14.93
N HIS A 69 -0.73 -0.31 -15.09
CA HIS A 69 0.29 0.08 -16.03
C HIS A 69 1.61 -0.63 -15.72
N MET A 70 2.11 -0.55 -14.47
CA MET A 70 3.33 -1.27 -14.07
C MET A 70 3.20 -2.78 -14.25
N THR A 71 2.07 -3.39 -13.92
CA THR A 71 1.91 -4.85 -14.01
C THR A 71 1.91 -5.33 -15.48
N LEU A 72 1.27 -4.61 -16.39
CA LEU A 72 1.16 -5.01 -17.80
C LEU A 72 2.37 -4.66 -18.66
N THR A 73 3.18 -3.69 -18.24
CA THR A 73 4.33 -3.20 -19.03
C THR A 73 5.65 -3.73 -18.49
N TRP A 74 5.73 -5.03 -18.22
CA TRP A 74 6.91 -5.62 -17.59
C TRP A 74 8.05 -5.95 -18.58
N PRO A 75 9.32 -5.54 -18.29
CA PRO A 75 9.75 -4.65 -17.21
C PRO A 75 9.67 -3.16 -17.61
N LEU A 76 8.93 -2.37 -16.82
CA LEU A 76 8.66 -0.95 -17.13
C LEU A 76 9.89 -0.08 -16.89
N ALA A 77 10.77 -0.50 -15.97
CA ALA A 77 12.08 0.09 -15.70
C ALA A 77 13.20 -0.95 -15.90
N GLY A 78 13.23 -1.58 -17.09
CA GLY A 78 14.12 -2.71 -17.41
C GLY A 78 15.63 -2.46 -17.29
N GLN A 79 16.08 -1.22 -17.12
CA GLN A 79 17.49 -0.84 -17.04
C GLN A 79 18.02 -0.71 -15.60
N GLY A 80 17.19 -0.88 -14.55
CA GLY A 80 17.67 -0.71 -13.16
C GLY A 80 16.89 -1.46 -12.08
N PHE A 81 15.55 -1.55 -12.20
CA PHE A 81 14.68 -2.11 -11.14
C PHE A 81 13.52 -2.94 -11.72
N PRO A 82 13.79 -4.03 -12.47
CA PRO A 82 12.74 -4.81 -13.15
C PRO A 82 11.74 -5.49 -12.19
N PHE A 83 12.09 -5.58 -10.91
CA PHE A 83 11.25 -6.17 -9.86
C PHE A 83 10.24 -5.18 -9.25
N ASP A 84 10.35 -3.88 -9.52
CA ASP A 84 9.43 -2.86 -8.98
C ASP A 84 7.98 -3.10 -9.40
N ASN A 85 7.77 -3.71 -10.56
CA ASN A 85 6.44 -4.10 -11.03
C ASN A 85 5.79 -5.12 -10.09
N VAL A 86 6.56 -6.09 -9.59
CA VAL A 86 6.08 -7.12 -8.65
C VAL A 86 5.94 -6.54 -7.24
N ILE A 87 6.87 -5.68 -6.82
CA ILE A 87 6.89 -5.16 -5.46
C ILE A 87 5.83 -4.07 -5.27
N PHE A 88 5.73 -3.11 -6.18
CA PHE A 88 4.85 -1.95 -6.05
C PHE A 88 3.63 -2.04 -6.96
N GLY A 89 3.80 -2.49 -8.21
CA GLY A 89 2.74 -2.55 -9.21
C GLY A 89 1.60 -3.50 -8.83
N GLU A 90 1.91 -4.79 -8.61
CA GLU A 90 0.90 -5.80 -8.30
C GLU A 90 0.15 -5.52 -6.99
N PRO A 91 0.81 -5.16 -5.86
CA PRO A 91 0.08 -4.84 -4.63
C PRO A 91 -0.76 -3.57 -4.76
N SER A 92 -0.27 -2.55 -5.48
CA SER A 92 -1.05 -1.33 -5.74
C SER A 92 -2.29 -1.63 -6.58
N LEU A 93 -2.16 -2.44 -7.63
CA LEU A 93 -3.29 -2.88 -8.45
C LEU A 93 -4.34 -3.62 -7.59
N ALA A 94 -3.89 -4.62 -6.83
CA ALA A 94 -4.76 -5.41 -5.97
C ALA A 94 -5.48 -4.52 -4.94
N PHE A 95 -4.76 -3.66 -4.25
CA PHE A 95 -5.35 -2.78 -3.25
C PHE A 95 -6.27 -1.73 -3.87
N GLY A 96 -5.89 -1.14 -5.00
CA GLY A 96 -6.70 -0.20 -5.75
C GLY A 96 -8.05 -0.78 -6.16
N VAL A 97 -8.06 -1.99 -6.70
CA VAL A 97 -9.30 -2.69 -7.08
C VAL A 97 -10.18 -2.96 -5.87
N LEU A 98 -9.61 -3.37 -4.73
CA LEU A 98 -10.35 -3.55 -3.48
C LEU A 98 -11.01 -2.24 -3.01
N LEU A 99 -10.29 -1.11 -3.08
CA LEU A 99 -10.83 0.20 -2.75
C LEU A 99 -11.94 0.62 -3.72
N LEU A 100 -11.79 0.37 -5.01
CA LEU A 100 -12.84 0.64 -6.00
C LEU A 100 -14.11 -0.18 -5.74
N MET A 101 -13.97 -1.46 -5.40
CA MET A 101 -15.12 -2.28 -5.02
C MET A 101 -15.81 -1.75 -3.76
N ALA A 102 -15.05 -1.35 -2.73
CA ALA A 102 -15.59 -0.73 -1.53
C ALA A 102 -16.30 0.60 -1.86
N SER A 103 -15.72 1.43 -2.73
CA SER A 103 -16.31 2.68 -3.22
C SER A 103 -17.66 2.43 -3.90
N LEU A 104 -17.70 1.51 -4.86
CA LEU A 104 -18.93 1.18 -5.59
C LEU A 104 -20.01 0.64 -4.66
N PHE A 105 -19.64 -0.20 -3.69
CA PHE A 105 -20.57 -0.69 -2.68
C PHE A 105 -21.13 0.45 -1.82
N LEU A 106 -20.27 1.30 -1.26
CA LEU A 106 -20.68 2.40 -0.40
C LEU A 106 -21.53 3.44 -1.14
N TRP A 107 -21.25 3.67 -2.43
CA TRP A 107 -22.03 4.55 -3.28
C TRP A 107 -23.42 3.97 -3.61
N LYS A 108 -23.50 2.69 -3.98
CA LYS A 108 -24.75 2.07 -4.45
C LYS A 108 -25.62 1.50 -3.33
N ARG A 109 -25.01 1.11 -2.21
CA ARG A 109 -25.64 0.34 -1.13
C ARG A 109 -25.34 0.94 0.25
N GLY A 110 -24.92 2.20 0.30
CA GLY A 110 -24.62 2.89 1.56
C GLY A 110 -25.81 2.94 2.51
N GLU A 111 -27.01 3.22 2.00
CA GLU A 111 -28.25 3.25 2.79
C GLU A 111 -28.53 1.91 3.49
N VAL A 112 -28.27 0.79 2.82
CA VAL A 112 -28.43 -0.56 3.40
C VAL A 112 -27.52 -0.76 4.62
N LEU A 113 -26.34 -0.13 4.62
CA LEU A 113 -25.40 -0.21 5.73
C LEU A 113 -25.88 0.60 6.94
N ASP A 114 -26.50 1.76 6.70
CA ASP A 114 -27.08 2.59 7.74
C ASP A 114 -28.34 1.94 8.33
N GLU A 115 -29.25 1.43 7.47
CA GLU A 115 -30.47 0.71 7.86
C GLU A 115 -30.18 -0.55 8.67
N ALA A 116 -29.05 -1.22 8.40
CA ALA A 116 -28.64 -2.40 9.15
C ALA A 116 -28.38 -2.10 10.64
N GLY A 117 -28.18 -0.83 11.03
CA GLY A 117 -28.03 -0.43 12.42
C GLY A 117 -26.98 -1.26 13.16
N PRO A 118 -27.30 -1.87 14.32
CA PRO A 118 -26.40 -2.77 15.05
C PRO A 118 -25.93 -4.00 14.24
N GLY A 119 -26.70 -4.43 13.23
CA GLY A 119 -26.38 -5.56 12.35
C GLY A 119 -25.36 -5.27 11.25
N ARG A 120 -24.90 -4.01 11.10
CA ARG A 120 -23.97 -3.58 10.04
C ARG A 120 -22.67 -4.39 10.00
N VAL A 121 -22.13 -4.76 11.15
CA VAL A 121 -20.87 -5.54 11.23
C VAL A 121 -21.08 -6.92 10.60
N GLY A 122 -22.18 -7.60 10.94
CA GLY A 122 -22.52 -8.89 10.37
C GLY A 122 -22.86 -8.83 8.88
N LEU A 123 -23.43 -7.71 8.40
CA LEU A 123 -23.62 -7.47 6.97
C LEU A 123 -22.27 -7.36 6.24
N VAL A 124 -21.38 -6.47 6.71
CA VAL A 124 -20.05 -6.27 6.10
C VAL A 124 -19.23 -7.55 6.14
N SER A 125 -19.22 -8.29 7.26
CA SER A 125 -18.51 -9.57 7.35
C SER A 125 -18.95 -10.59 6.31
N ARG A 126 -20.27 -10.69 6.06
CA ARG A 126 -20.81 -11.60 5.04
C ARG A 126 -20.45 -11.17 3.62
N LEU A 127 -20.53 -9.87 3.34
CA LEU A 127 -20.21 -9.32 2.02
C LEU A 127 -18.71 -9.39 1.70
N SER A 128 -17.86 -9.14 2.69
CA SER A 128 -16.40 -9.19 2.52
C SER A 128 -15.82 -10.61 2.59
N GLY A 129 -16.61 -11.59 3.04
CA GLY A 129 -16.18 -12.98 3.23
C GLY A 129 -15.49 -13.60 2.00
N PRO A 130 -16.12 -13.62 0.80
CA PRO A 130 -15.48 -14.16 -0.40
C PRO A 130 -14.18 -13.46 -0.78
N THR A 131 -14.18 -12.12 -0.75
CA THR A 131 -13.01 -11.29 -1.09
C THR A 131 -11.86 -11.47 -0.08
N SER A 132 -12.15 -11.89 1.15
CA SER A 132 -11.13 -12.11 2.19
C SER A 132 -10.11 -13.20 1.84
N ILE A 133 -10.45 -14.14 0.96
CA ILE A 133 -9.51 -15.15 0.45
C ILE A 133 -8.40 -14.48 -0.37
N PHE A 134 -8.77 -13.53 -1.24
CA PHE A 134 -7.81 -12.78 -2.03
C PHE A 134 -6.97 -11.85 -1.14
N VAL A 135 -7.59 -11.18 -0.17
CA VAL A 135 -6.86 -10.36 0.83
C VAL A 135 -5.84 -11.20 1.59
N PHE A 136 -6.21 -12.41 2.03
CA PHE A 136 -5.30 -13.34 2.69
C PHE A 136 -4.13 -13.74 1.78
N GLY A 137 -4.41 -14.08 0.51
CA GLY A 137 -3.37 -14.39 -0.48
C GLY A 137 -2.39 -13.25 -0.70
N MET A 138 -2.88 -12.02 -0.83
CA MET A 138 -2.04 -10.83 -0.93
C MET A 138 -1.24 -10.57 0.37
N GLY A 139 -1.79 -10.93 1.53
CA GLY A 139 -1.05 -10.91 2.79
C GLY A 139 0.15 -11.86 2.80
N LEU A 140 -0.02 -13.07 2.26
CA LEU A 140 1.10 -14.00 2.05
C LEU A 140 2.12 -13.47 1.04
N ALA A 141 1.65 -12.84 -0.04
CA ALA A 141 2.53 -12.20 -1.01
C ALA A 141 3.37 -11.08 -0.37
N CYS A 142 2.81 -10.30 0.56
CA CYS A 142 3.56 -9.28 1.31
C CYS A 142 4.72 -9.91 2.11
N PHE A 143 4.52 -11.08 2.74
CA PHE A 143 5.62 -11.78 3.40
C PHE A 143 6.68 -12.28 2.41
N GLY A 144 6.26 -12.73 1.22
CA GLY A 144 7.18 -13.08 0.13
C GLY A 144 8.05 -11.89 -0.32
N ILE A 145 7.42 -10.73 -0.52
CA ILE A 145 8.11 -9.47 -0.87
C ILE A 145 9.09 -9.07 0.24
N ALA A 146 8.66 -9.12 1.50
CA ALA A 146 9.53 -8.79 2.63
C ALA A 146 10.74 -9.72 2.73
N ALA A 147 10.53 -11.03 2.58
CA ALA A 147 11.59 -12.03 2.58
C ALA A 147 12.58 -11.81 1.41
N ALA A 148 12.07 -11.48 0.22
CA ALA A 148 12.91 -11.13 -0.93
C ALA A 148 13.72 -9.85 -0.67
N GLY A 149 13.10 -8.82 -0.07
CA GLY A 149 13.77 -7.59 0.32
C GLY A 149 14.94 -7.84 1.28
N TRP A 150 14.75 -8.67 2.31
CA TRP A 150 15.85 -9.03 3.21
C TRP A 150 16.90 -9.93 2.57
N LYS A 151 16.49 -10.94 1.78
CA LYS A 151 17.40 -11.92 1.20
C LYS A 151 18.31 -11.32 0.14
N TYR A 152 17.75 -10.47 -0.71
CA TYR A 152 18.45 -9.88 -1.86
C TYR A 152 18.82 -8.41 -1.64
N GLN A 153 18.50 -7.85 -0.47
CA GLN A 153 18.74 -6.44 -0.14
C GLN A 153 18.15 -5.49 -1.20
N LEU A 154 16.98 -5.85 -1.72
CA LEU A 154 16.18 -4.97 -2.56
C LEU A 154 15.82 -3.75 -1.69
N PHE A 155 15.68 -2.57 -2.29
CA PHE A 155 15.42 -1.28 -1.60
C PHE A 155 16.62 -0.48 -1.10
N ALA A 156 17.86 -0.91 -1.39
CA ALA A 156 19.02 -0.05 -1.17
C ALA A 156 18.98 1.14 -2.16
N ALA A 157 18.89 2.36 -1.63
CA ALA A 157 18.86 3.57 -2.40
C ALA A 157 20.22 3.85 -3.05
N PRO A 158 20.24 4.39 -4.28
CA PRO A 158 21.45 4.92 -4.88
C PRO A 158 22.06 6.02 -4.00
N PRO A 159 23.40 6.10 -3.85
CA PRO A 159 24.06 7.19 -3.12
C PRO A 159 23.67 8.61 -3.59
N GLN A 160 23.16 8.72 -4.82
CA GLN A 160 22.72 9.96 -5.46
C GLN A 160 21.37 10.48 -4.95
N GLU A 161 20.60 9.67 -4.19
CA GLU A 161 19.34 10.12 -3.59
C GLU A 161 19.58 11.10 -2.42
N PRO A 162 18.88 12.25 -2.36
CA PRO A 162 19.16 13.32 -1.37
C PRO A 162 19.06 12.92 0.12
N ILE A 163 18.21 11.96 0.47
CA ILE A 163 17.93 11.55 1.86
C ILE A 163 18.43 10.13 2.10
N SER A 164 17.82 9.18 1.43
CA SER A 164 18.10 7.74 1.48
C SER A 164 19.51 7.40 0.99
N GLY A 165 20.02 8.12 -0.02
CA GLY A 165 21.40 7.96 -0.49
C GLY A 165 22.47 8.23 0.59
N LYS A 166 22.16 9.00 1.64
CA LYS A 166 23.06 9.19 2.81
C LYS A 166 23.23 7.92 3.64
N PHE A 167 22.33 6.95 3.48
CA PHE A 167 22.35 5.63 4.12
C PHE A 167 22.69 4.51 3.13
N ALA A 168 23.17 4.83 1.92
CA ALA A 168 23.48 3.83 0.89
C ALA A 168 24.50 2.78 1.32
N ASP A 169 25.39 3.12 2.27
CA ASP A 169 26.35 2.18 2.87
C ASP A 169 25.68 1.22 3.88
N GLN A 170 24.45 1.52 4.31
CA GLN A 170 23.65 0.76 5.28
C GLN A 170 22.45 0.08 4.61
N LYS A 171 22.69 -0.69 3.55
CA LYS A 171 21.66 -1.38 2.75
C LYS A 171 20.64 -2.19 3.55
N TRP A 172 21.04 -2.75 4.69
CA TRP A 172 20.15 -3.48 5.60
C TRP A 172 19.08 -2.61 6.26
N LEU A 173 19.36 -1.32 6.51
CA LEU A 173 18.43 -0.40 7.15
C LEU A 173 17.22 -0.13 6.26
N GLU A 174 17.46 0.22 5.00
CA GLU A 174 16.41 0.52 4.01
C GLU A 174 15.64 -0.73 3.58
N ALA A 175 16.37 -1.83 3.35
CA ALA A 175 15.76 -3.12 3.09
C ALA A 175 14.83 -3.53 4.24
N THR A 176 15.24 -3.29 5.50
CA THR A 176 14.40 -3.59 6.66
C THR A 176 13.21 -2.65 6.80
N PHE A 177 13.36 -1.37 6.44
CA PHE A 177 12.27 -0.41 6.51
C PHE A 177 11.11 -0.81 5.57
N ILE A 178 11.38 -0.98 4.27
CA ILE A 178 10.34 -1.34 3.30
C ILE A 178 9.81 -2.75 3.53
N SER A 179 10.68 -3.74 3.76
CA SER A 179 10.23 -5.09 4.12
C SER A 179 9.38 -5.10 5.39
N GLY A 180 9.72 -4.29 6.38
CA GLY A 180 8.93 -4.12 7.61
C GLY A 180 7.53 -3.59 7.33
N LEU A 181 7.37 -2.64 6.42
CA LEU A 181 6.04 -2.15 6.00
C LEU A 181 5.20 -3.26 5.37
N TYR A 182 5.78 -4.06 4.47
CA TYR A 182 5.08 -5.21 3.89
C TYR A 182 4.69 -6.24 4.95
N VAL A 183 5.55 -6.50 5.94
CA VAL A 183 5.22 -7.38 7.08
C VAL A 183 4.00 -6.86 7.83
N LEU A 184 3.95 -5.56 8.15
CA LEU A 184 2.81 -4.96 8.87
C LEU A 184 1.51 -5.07 8.07
N VAL A 185 1.54 -4.75 6.77
CA VAL A 185 0.38 -4.90 5.89
C VAL A 185 -0.05 -6.36 5.81
N GLY A 186 0.92 -7.27 5.63
CA GLY A 186 0.73 -8.72 5.53
C GLY A 186 0.07 -9.32 6.78
N ILE A 187 0.50 -8.93 7.97
CA ILE A 187 -0.10 -9.36 9.25
C ILE A 187 -1.60 -9.02 9.25
N GLY A 188 -1.95 -7.76 8.96
CA GLY A 188 -3.36 -7.36 8.98
C GLY A 188 -4.18 -8.08 7.91
N ALA A 189 -3.63 -8.28 6.71
CA ALA A 189 -4.28 -8.98 5.61
C ALA A 189 -4.51 -10.48 5.89
N VAL A 190 -3.53 -11.16 6.48
CA VAL A 190 -3.65 -12.58 6.89
C VAL A 190 -4.64 -12.75 8.03
N LEU A 191 -4.71 -11.80 8.97
CA LEU A 191 -5.65 -11.84 10.08
C LEU A 191 -7.09 -11.44 9.68
N PHE A 192 -7.26 -10.70 8.59
CA PHE A 192 -8.55 -10.19 8.11
C PHE A 192 -9.68 -11.24 8.01
N PRO A 193 -9.52 -12.40 7.34
CA PRO A 193 -10.59 -13.40 7.27
C PRO A 193 -11.04 -13.92 8.65
N PHE A 194 -10.14 -13.97 9.63
CA PHE A 194 -10.46 -14.38 11.00
C PHE A 194 -11.28 -13.31 11.73
N ALA A 195 -10.95 -12.03 11.51
CA ALA A 195 -11.72 -10.91 12.03
C ALA A 195 -13.14 -10.86 11.45
N LEU A 196 -13.35 -11.29 10.20
CA LEU A 196 -14.70 -11.36 9.61
C LEU A 196 -15.56 -12.48 10.21
N ARG A 197 -14.96 -13.66 10.47
CA ARG A 197 -15.69 -14.83 11.01
C ARG A 197 -16.01 -14.69 12.48
N THR A 198 -15.01 -14.29 13.27
CA THR A 198 -15.09 -14.16 14.71
C THR A 198 -14.38 -12.87 15.09
N PRO A 199 -15.08 -11.72 15.12
CA PRO A 199 -14.49 -10.42 15.42
C PRO A 199 -14.06 -10.35 16.89
N SER A 200 -12.95 -10.99 17.21
CA SER A 200 -12.33 -10.93 18.52
C SER A 200 -11.67 -9.56 18.68
N GLY A 201 -11.91 -8.90 19.81
CA GLY A 201 -11.42 -7.55 20.06
C GLY A 201 -9.90 -7.41 19.90
N TRP A 202 -9.13 -8.45 20.20
CA TRP A 202 -7.68 -8.41 20.03
C TRP A 202 -7.26 -8.52 18.55
N ILE A 203 -7.89 -9.38 17.74
CA ILE A 203 -7.57 -9.54 16.31
C ILE A 203 -7.84 -8.22 15.59
N VAL A 204 -9.03 -7.65 15.83
CA VAL A 204 -9.44 -6.36 15.26
C VAL A 204 -8.47 -5.25 15.68
N LYS A 205 -8.04 -5.25 16.95
CA LYS A 205 -7.06 -4.28 17.46
C LYS A 205 -5.70 -4.44 16.79
N VAL A 206 -5.20 -5.67 16.62
CA VAL A 206 -3.93 -5.93 15.92
C VAL A 206 -4.00 -5.43 14.49
N ILE A 207 -5.04 -5.82 13.73
CA ILE A 207 -5.25 -5.35 12.34
C ILE A 207 -5.27 -3.82 12.30
N GLY A 208 -6.06 -3.20 13.18
CA GLY A 208 -6.19 -1.75 13.24
C GLY A 208 -4.87 -1.04 13.54
N ILE A 209 -4.02 -1.60 14.40
CA ILE A 209 -2.70 -1.04 14.73
C ILE A 209 -1.74 -1.21 13.56
N VAL A 210 -1.57 -2.43 13.05
CA VAL A 210 -0.55 -2.69 12.01
C VAL A 210 -0.86 -1.91 10.73
N TRP A 211 -2.14 -1.86 10.31
CA TRP A 211 -2.55 -1.07 9.15
C TRP A 211 -2.50 0.44 9.39
N ALA A 212 -2.78 0.91 10.61
CA ALA A 212 -2.64 2.34 10.92
C ALA A 212 -1.16 2.76 10.88
N VAL A 213 -0.28 1.97 11.51
CA VAL A 213 1.16 2.23 11.53
C VAL A 213 1.72 2.18 10.11
N SER A 214 1.45 1.12 9.35
CA SER A 214 1.90 1.04 7.95
C SER A 214 1.31 2.16 7.10
N GLY A 215 0.04 2.52 7.33
CA GLY A 215 -0.64 3.61 6.62
C GLY A 215 0.03 4.97 6.85
N VAL A 216 0.33 5.32 8.10
CA VAL A 216 1.08 6.55 8.43
C VAL A 216 2.46 6.52 7.79
N LEU A 217 3.18 5.41 7.91
CA LEU A 217 4.54 5.31 7.39
C LEU A 217 4.57 5.40 5.86
N PHE A 218 3.69 4.69 5.14
CA PHE A 218 3.58 4.80 3.68
C PHE A 218 3.20 6.21 3.23
N LEU A 219 2.28 6.87 3.94
CA LEU A 219 1.84 8.22 3.61
C LEU A 219 3.00 9.23 3.73
N LEU A 220 3.69 9.22 4.87
CA LEU A 220 4.80 10.13 5.13
C LEU A 220 6.00 9.83 4.24
N PHE A 221 6.35 8.55 4.09
CA PHE A 221 7.42 8.11 3.19
C PHE A 221 7.14 8.48 1.74
N GLY A 222 5.92 8.21 1.24
CA GLY A 222 5.51 8.58 -0.10
C GLY A 222 5.57 10.09 -0.35
N ALA A 223 5.16 10.90 0.64
CA ALA A 223 5.26 12.36 0.55
C ALA A 223 6.71 12.83 0.46
N LEU A 224 7.62 12.26 1.27
CA LEU A 224 9.06 12.55 1.22
C LEU A 224 9.68 12.07 -0.10
N ASN A 225 9.18 10.98 -0.68
CA ASN A 225 9.72 10.43 -1.93
C ASN A 225 9.54 11.36 -3.13
N TYR A 226 8.60 12.30 -3.10
CA TYR A 226 8.55 13.35 -4.13
C TYR A 226 9.85 14.15 -4.17
N PHE A 227 10.38 14.54 -3.01
CA PHE A 227 11.64 15.28 -2.94
C PHE A 227 12.83 14.41 -3.36
N THR A 228 12.89 13.16 -2.91
CA THR A 228 14.03 12.27 -3.22
C THR A 228 14.07 11.88 -4.69
N HIS A 229 12.92 11.54 -5.30
CA HIS A 229 12.85 11.18 -6.72
C HIS A 229 13.18 12.39 -7.63
N ILE A 230 12.70 13.59 -7.30
CA ILE A 230 13.06 14.81 -8.06
C ILE A 230 14.57 15.04 -7.97
N GLY A 231 15.15 14.95 -6.77
CA GLY A 231 16.59 15.12 -6.59
C GLY A 231 17.41 14.05 -7.31
N LEU A 232 16.96 12.80 -7.30
CA LEU A 232 17.60 11.70 -8.04
C LEU A 232 17.62 11.98 -9.54
N ILE A 233 16.49 12.43 -10.11
CA ILE A 233 16.42 12.82 -11.53
C ILE A 233 17.43 13.93 -11.83
N ILE A 234 17.45 15.01 -11.05
CA ILE A 234 18.36 16.13 -11.26
C ILE A 234 19.83 15.70 -11.17
N ASN A 235 20.17 14.80 -10.25
CA ASN A 235 21.54 14.35 -10.01
C ASN A 235 22.03 13.27 -11.00
N THR A 236 21.15 12.72 -11.85
CA THR A 236 21.47 11.59 -12.76
C THR A 236 21.07 11.82 -14.21
N SER A 237 20.53 13.02 -14.51
CA SER A 237 20.19 13.48 -15.87
C SER A 237 21.39 14.08 -16.61
#